data_AF-A0A8J6YRK9-F1
#
_entry.id   AF-A0A8J6YRK9-F1
#
_cell.length_a   1.000
_cell.length_b   1.000
_cell.length_c   1.000
_cell.angle_alpha   90.00
_cell.angle_beta   90.00
_cell.angle_gamma   90.00
#
_symmetry.space_group_name_H-M   'P 1'
#
loop_
_entity.id
_entity.type
_entity.pdbx_description
1 polymer ?
#
loop_
_entity_poly.entity_id
_entity_poly.type
_entity_poly.pdbx_seq_one_letter_code
_entity_poly.pdbx_strand_id
1 'polypeptide(L)'
;MKREWNKWENEEGVTLIELLVVLAISSLLIGIVTMILLSSLMAFDRLTADTELRNETNYITTVLNQTLKNVDKVEILDQPADPNRISHFQATEVVKKVNQTEEERSQEIHITGDDATGYNLFIGGKRINKEGYSLKGSYFWIGDGELKGMIQVEKIGSLAKPLYVYLSHPISG
;
A
#
# COMPACT_ATOMS: atom_id res chain seq x y z
N MET A 1 -30.91 -74.72 -33.60
CA MET A 1 -30.05 -74.23 -32.49
C MET A 1 -29.94 -72.72 -32.63
N LYS A 2 -30.32 -71.99 -31.57
CA LYS A 2 -30.30 -70.53 -31.46
C LYS A 2 -28.87 -69.99 -31.36
N ARG A 3 -28.58 -68.86 -31.98
CA ARG A 3 -27.76 -67.80 -31.36
C ARG A 3 -27.96 -66.48 -32.10
N GLU A 4 -28.87 -65.69 -31.55
CA GLU A 4 -29.03 -64.27 -31.85
C GLU A 4 -27.86 -63.52 -31.18
N TRP A 5 -26.90 -63.07 -31.97
CA TRP A 5 -25.89 -62.10 -31.59
C TRP A 5 -25.86 -61.06 -32.71
N ASN A 6 -26.44 -59.89 -32.44
CA ASN A 6 -26.06 -58.58 -32.98
C ASN A 6 -27.27 -57.65 -32.86
N LYS A 7 -27.33 -56.94 -31.72
CA LYS A 7 -28.33 -55.91 -31.46
C LYS A 7 -27.64 -54.69 -30.86
N TRP A 8 -26.58 -54.24 -31.52
CA TRP A 8 -25.71 -53.14 -31.08
C TRP A 8 -25.40 -52.21 -32.26
N GLU A 9 -26.38 -51.93 -33.11
CA GLU A 9 -26.30 -50.80 -34.06
C GLU A 9 -27.44 -49.85 -33.71
N ASN A 10 -27.13 -48.88 -32.84
CA ASN A 10 -27.97 -47.72 -32.60
C ASN A 10 -27.27 -46.51 -33.24
N GLU A 11 -27.35 -46.40 -34.57
CA GLU A 11 -26.93 -45.19 -35.29
C GLU A 11 -28.05 -44.14 -35.20
N GLU A 12 -28.33 -43.66 -33.99
CA GLU A 12 -29.21 -42.51 -33.79
C GLU A 12 -28.41 -41.24 -34.06
N GLY A 13 -28.68 -40.60 -35.21
CA GLY A 13 -28.12 -39.31 -35.55
C GLY A 13 -28.62 -38.22 -34.60
N VAL A 14 -27.71 -37.36 -34.13
CA VAL A 14 -28.06 -36.22 -33.28
C VAL A 14 -28.94 -35.25 -34.06
N THR A 15 -30.10 -34.90 -33.50
CA THR A 15 -31.00 -33.96 -34.16
C THR A 15 -30.46 -32.53 -34.05
N LEU A 16 -30.73 -31.70 -35.06
CA LEU A 16 -30.27 -30.30 -35.09
C LEU A 16 -30.75 -29.50 -33.86
N ILE A 17 -31.94 -29.84 -33.36
CA ILE A 17 -32.54 -29.18 -32.20
C ILE A 17 -31.87 -29.57 -30.89
N GLU A 18 -31.49 -30.84 -30.71
CA GLU A 18 -30.74 -31.29 -29.53
C GLU A 18 -29.38 -30.60 -29.44
N LEU A 19 -28.68 -30.49 -30.58
CA LEU A 19 -27.41 -29.76 -30.63
C LEU A 19 -27.59 -28.29 -30.23
N LEU A 20 -28.65 -27.65 -30.71
CA LEU A 20 -28.93 -26.25 -30.43
C LEU A 20 -29.29 -26.02 -28.95
N VAL A 21 -30.04 -26.95 -28.34
CA VAL A 21 -30.34 -26.93 -26.90
C VAL A 21 -29.06 -27.12 -26.08
N VAL A 22 -28.20 -28.06 -26.44
CA VAL A 22 -26.92 -28.30 -25.75
C VAL A 22 -26.02 -27.07 -25.86
N LEU A 23 -25.92 -26.44 -27.04
CA LEU A 23 -25.14 -25.22 -27.23
C LEU A 23 -25.70 -24.04 -26.43
N ALA A 24 -27.03 -23.88 -26.40
CA ALA A 24 -27.69 -22.84 -25.63
C ALA A 24 -27.37 -22.98 -24.13
N ILE A 25 -27.57 -24.18 -23.57
CA ILE A 25 -27.27 -24.46 -22.15
C ILE A 25 -25.76 -24.29 -21.88
N SER A 26 -24.90 -24.79 -22.75
CA SER A 26 -23.44 -24.67 -22.60
C SER A 26 -23.00 -23.20 -22.58
N SER A 27 -23.55 -22.37 -23.47
CA SER A 27 -23.24 -20.95 -23.53
C SER A 27 -23.68 -20.19 -22.27
N LEU A 28 -24.84 -20.55 -21.72
CA LEU A 28 -25.33 -20.00 -20.46
C LEU A 28 -24.39 -20.37 -19.30
N LEU A 29 -23.97 -21.63 -19.23
CA LEU A 29 -23.03 -22.10 -18.20
C LEU A 29 -21.67 -21.40 -18.31
N ILE A 30 -21.12 -21.28 -19.52
CA ILE A 30 -19.87 -20.56 -19.78
C ILE A 30 -20.02 -19.09 -19.35
N GLY A 31 -21.15 -18.44 -19.68
CA GLY A 31 -21.45 -17.07 -19.27
C GLY A 31 -21.40 -16.89 -17.75
N ILE A 32 -22.04 -17.78 -17.00
CA ILE A 32 -22.04 -17.74 -15.53
C ILE A 32 -20.62 -17.93 -14.99
N VAL A 33 -19.89 -18.92 -15.49
CA VAL A 33 -18.51 -19.21 -15.04
C VAL A 33 -17.59 -18.02 -15.29
N THR A 34 -17.64 -17.41 -16.48
CA THR A 34 -16.81 -16.26 -16.83
C THR A 34 -17.11 -15.04 -15.94
N MET A 35 -18.39 -14.78 -15.62
CA MET A 35 -18.77 -13.67 -14.76
C MET A 35 -18.25 -13.85 -13.32
N ILE A 36 -18.32 -15.08 -12.79
CA ILE A 36 -17.74 -15.42 -11.48
C ILE A 36 -16.22 -15.23 -11.53
N LEU A 37 -15.54 -15.77 -12.54
CA LEU A 37 -14.09 -15.64 -12.69
C LEU A 37 -13.63 -14.17 -12.75
N LEU A 38 -14.29 -13.34 -13.56
CA LEU A 38 -13.98 -11.91 -13.66
C LEU A 38 -14.17 -11.21 -12.31
N SER A 39 -15.27 -11.51 -11.61
CA SER A 39 -15.53 -10.95 -10.28
C SER A 39 -14.48 -11.37 -9.25
N SER A 40 -14.06 -12.64 -9.29
CA SER A 40 -13.01 -13.16 -8.42
C SER A 40 -11.65 -12.53 -8.69
N LEU A 41 -11.27 -12.33 -9.96
CA LEU A 41 -10.02 -11.64 -10.33
C LEU A 41 -10.00 -10.21 -9.81
N MET A 42 -11.08 -9.45 -10.02
CA MET A 42 -11.18 -8.08 -9.51
C MET A 42 -11.13 -8.02 -7.97
N ALA A 43 -11.74 -8.99 -7.28
CA ALA A 43 -11.64 -9.08 -5.84
C ALA A 43 -10.21 -9.40 -5.37
N PHE A 44 -9.52 -10.28 -6.08
CA PHE A 44 -8.14 -10.65 -5.79
C PHE A 44 -7.17 -9.48 -5.96
N ASP A 45 -7.30 -8.70 -7.05
CA ASP A 45 -6.47 -7.51 -7.30
C ASP A 45 -6.63 -6.48 -6.17
N ARG A 46 -7.86 -6.27 -5.71
CA ARG A 46 -8.15 -5.37 -4.58
C ARG A 46 -7.53 -5.87 -3.28
N LEU A 47 -7.72 -7.15 -2.94
CA LEU A 47 -7.15 -7.74 -1.72
C LEU A 47 -5.62 -7.70 -1.72
N THR A 48 -5.01 -7.93 -2.88
CA THR A 48 -3.56 -7.85 -3.06
C THR A 48 -3.09 -6.41 -2.88
N ALA A 49 -3.72 -5.44 -3.54
CA ALA A 49 -3.38 -4.02 -3.40
C ALA A 49 -3.52 -3.52 -1.96
N ASP A 50 -4.59 -3.90 -1.25
CA ASP A 50 -4.80 -3.55 0.15
C ASP A 50 -3.72 -4.17 1.06
N THR A 51 -3.34 -5.42 0.81
CA THR A 51 -2.30 -6.12 1.58
C THR A 51 -0.94 -5.46 1.39
N GLU A 52 -0.58 -5.17 0.15
CA GLU A 52 0.67 -4.49 -0.17
C GLU A 52 0.71 -3.08 0.41
N LEU A 53 -0.41 -2.34 0.34
CA LEU A 53 -0.51 -1.01 0.93
C LEU A 53 -0.31 -1.05 2.45
N ARG A 54 -0.94 -2.01 3.15
CA ARG A 54 -0.73 -2.21 4.60
C ARG A 54 0.73 -2.53 4.92
N ASN A 55 1.36 -3.40 4.14
CA ASN A 55 2.77 -3.74 4.34
C ASN A 55 3.67 -2.52 4.17
N GLU A 56 3.41 -1.69 3.16
CA GLU A 56 4.17 -0.47 2.91
C GLU A 56 3.95 0.57 4.02
N THR A 57 2.70 0.78 4.42
CA THR A 57 2.35 1.67 5.54
C THR A 57 3.04 1.23 6.84
N ASN A 58 3.03 -0.07 7.15
CA ASN A 58 3.70 -0.62 8.32
C ASN A 58 5.21 -0.43 8.25
N TYR A 59 5.80 -0.60 7.07
CA TYR A 59 7.24 -0.38 6.85
C TYR A 59 7.62 1.08 7.11
N ILE A 60 6.94 2.03 6.45
CA ILE A 60 7.16 3.48 6.63
C ILE A 60 6.99 3.86 8.11
N THR A 61 5.93 3.38 8.76
CA THR A 61 5.65 3.65 10.18
C THR A 61 6.76 3.12 11.08
N THR A 62 7.25 1.90 10.83
CA THR A 62 8.33 1.29 11.60
C THR A 62 9.61 2.09 11.46
N VAL A 63 9.97 2.47 10.24
CA VAL A 63 11.18 3.27 9.97
C VAL A 63 11.08 4.64 10.64
N LEU A 64 9.94 5.33 10.52
CA LEU A 64 9.73 6.62 11.19
C LEU A 64 9.79 6.49 12.70
N ASN A 65 9.12 5.50 13.29
CA ASN A 65 9.17 5.27 14.73
C ASN A 65 10.58 4.96 15.23
N GLN A 66 11.38 4.21 14.47
CA GLN A 66 12.77 3.94 14.81
C GLN A 66 13.64 5.20 14.70
N THR A 67 13.43 5.98 13.63
CA THR A 67 14.19 7.22 13.37
C THR A 67 13.89 8.29 14.42
N LEU A 68 12.63 8.38 14.87
CA LEU A 68 12.16 9.43 15.76
C LEU A 68 12.18 9.07 17.26
N LYS A 69 12.53 7.82 17.61
CA LYS A 69 12.40 7.29 18.98
C LYS A 69 13.13 8.10 20.05
N ASN A 70 14.32 8.61 19.72
CA ASN A 70 15.22 9.29 20.66
C ASN A 70 15.51 10.73 20.21
N VAL A 71 14.53 11.36 19.55
CA VAL A 71 14.74 12.72 19.06
C VAL A 71 14.55 13.71 20.21
N ASP A 72 15.63 14.44 20.50
CA ASP A 72 15.67 15.47 21.54
C ASP A 72 15.43 16.87 20.95
N LYS A 73 15.82 17.07 19.68
CA LYS A 73 15.67 18.37 19.00
C LYS A 73 15.15 18.20 17.58
N VAL A 74 14.28 19.12 17.18
CA VAL A 74 13.74 19.22 15.81
C VAL A 74 14.00 20.62 15.27
N GLU A 75 14.73 20.70 14.17
CA GLU A 75 14.99 21.96 13.44
C GLU A 75 14.27 21.93 12.09
N ILE A 76 13.39 22.89 11.85
CA ILE A 76 12.66 22.97 10.57
C ILE A 76 13.59 23.60 9.54
N LEU A 77 13.83 22.90 8.43
CA LEU A 77 14.84 23.31 7.44
C LEU A 77 14.27 24.23 6.36
N ASP A 78 12.98 24.09 6.07
CA ASP A 78 12.27 24.97 5.14
C ASP A 78 11.33 25.94 5.87
N GLN A 79 10.96 27.05 5.24
CA GLN A 79 9.83 27.87 5.70
C GLN A 79 8.53 27.32 5.08
N PRO A 80 7.75 26.49 5.80
CA PRO A 80 6.50 25.98 5.27
C PRO A 80 5.49 27.13 5.13
N ALA A 81 4.64 27.07 4.11
CA ALA A 81 3.54 28.02 3.93
C ALA A 81 2.54 27.96 5.10
N ASP A 82 2.44 26.81 5.76
CA ASP A 82 1.66 26.57 6.97
C ASP A 82 2.59 26.00 8.06
N PRO A 83 2.82 26.71 9.19
CA PRO A 83 3.66 26.24 10.29
C PRO A 83 3.24 24.88 10.87
N ASN A 84 1.97 24.50 10.71
CA ASN A 84 1.43 23.22 11.17
C ASN A 84 1.54 22.11 10.12
N ARG A 85 2.21 22.35 9.00
CA ARG A 85 2.42 21.37 7.94
C ARG A 85 3.87 21.39 7.49
N ILE A 86 4.68 20.77 8.32
CA ILE A 86 6.12 20.59 8.10
C ILE A 86 6.33 19.35 7.22
N SER A 87 7.12 19.48 6.17
CA SER A 87 7.54 18.37 5.32
C SER A 87 9.05 18.16 5.31
N HIS A 88 9.84 19.10 5.83
CA HIS A 88 11.30 19.05 5.79
C HIS A 88 11.90 19.58 7.10
N PHE A 89 12.61 18.70 7.81
CA PHE A 89 13.20 19.02 9.11
C PHE A 89 14.41 18.12 9.40
N GLN A 90 15.26 18.57 10.30
CA GLN A 90 16.33 17.80 10.91
C GLN A 90 15.90 17.33 12.29
N ALA A 91 16.04 16.04 12.55
CA ALA A 91 15.81 15.45 13.86
C ALA A 91 17.15 15.03 14.48
N THR A 92 17.41 15.46 15.71
CA THR A 92 18.69 15.26 16.40
C THR A 92 18.50 14.54 17.72
N GLU A 93 19.25 13.47 17.92
CA GLU A 93 19.44 12.76 19.20
C GLU A 93 20.71 13.31 19.87
N VAL A 94 20.62 13.64 21.16
CA VAL A 94 21.72 14.10 22.01
C VAL A 94 22.16 12.97 22.92
N VAL A 95 23.24 12.29 22.55
CA VAL A 95 23.80 11.18 23.32
C VAL A 95 24.77 11.70 24.38
N LYS A 96 24.37 11.63 25.65
CA LYS A 96 25.26 11.93 26.78
C LYS A 96 26.22 10.77 27.05
N LYS A 97 27.51 10.97 26.83
CA LYS A 97 28.55 9.98 27.17
C LYS A 97 28.88 10.01 28.66
N VAL A 98 29.40 8.89 29.16
CA VAL A 98 29.86 8.73 30.56
C VAL A 98 30.86 9.81 30.99
N ASN A 99 31.62 10.36 30.04
CA ASN A 99 32.61 11.42 30.29
C ASN A 99 32.03 12.85 30.23
N GLN A 100 30.70 13.01 30.34
CA GLN A 100 30.00 14.30 30.26
C GLN A 100 30.19 15.04 28.93
N THR A 101 30.57 14.33 27.86
CA THR A 101 30.61 14.86 26.50
C THR A 101 29.31 14.52 25.79
N GLU A 102 28.69 15.49 25.15
CA GLU A 102 27.50 15.30 24.32
C GLU A 102 27.93 15.00 22.88
N GLU A 103 27.33 13.99 22.27
CA GLU A 103 27.43 13.69 20.84
C GLU A 103 26.05 13.86 20.22
N GLU A 104 25.94 14.68 19.18
CA GLU A 104 24.70 14.86 18.45
C GLU A 104 24.66 13.94 17.22
N ARG A 105 23.55 13.24 17.04
CA ARG A 105 23.25 12.41 15.87
C ARG A 105 22.03 12.94 15.17
N SER A 106 22.23 13.50 13.99
CA SER A 106 21.18 14.14 13.21
C SER A 106 20.81 13.32 11.99
N GLN A 107 19.51 13.25 11.70
CA GLN A 107 18.97 12.75 10.45
C GLN A 107 18.04 13.79 9.83
N GLU A 108 18.17 14.01 8.53
CA GLU A 108 17.25 14.82 7.74
C GLU A 108 16.04 13.98 7.37
N ILE A 109 14.84 14.54 7.54
CA ILE A 109 13.56 13.95 7.14
C ILE A 109 12.89 14.91 6.18
N HIS A 110 12.56 14.41 4.99
CA HIS A 110 11.99 15.23 3.92
C HIS A 110 10.92 14.46 3.15
N ILE A 111 9.72 15.03 3.03
CA ILE A 111 8.67 14.57 2.13
C ILE A 111 8.59 15.52 0.95
N THR A 112 8.89 15.02 -0.25
CA THR A 112 8.88 15.83 -1.48
C THR A 112 8.50 15.02 -2.71
N GLY A 113 8.06 15.72 -3.74
CA GLY A 113 7.61 15.15 -5.01
C GLY A 113 6.55 16.01 -5.67
N ASP A 114 5.85 15.42 -6.61
CA ASP A 114 4.78 16.07 -7.37
C ASP A 114 3.62 15.11 -7.64
N ASP A 115 2.55 15.65 -8.20
CA ASP A 115 1.33 14.91 -8.50
C ASP A 115 1.48 13.87 -9.64
N ALA A 116 2.52 13.97 -10.46
CA ALA A 116 2.79 13.04 -11.56
C ALA A 116 3.62 11.83 -11.10
N THR A 117 4.65 12.05 -10.27
CA THR A 117 5.56 10.99 -9.80
C THR A 117 5.22 10.47 -8.40
N GLY A 118 4.34 11.17 -7.68
CA GLY A 118 4.04 10.91 -6.29
C GLY A 118 5.02 11.56 -5.33
N TYR A 119 4.59 11.70 -4.07
CA TYR A 119 5.40 12.25 -2.98
C TYR A 119 6.14 11.13 -2.25
N ASN A 120 7.41 11.37 -1.90
CA ASN A 120 8.28 10.37 -1.33
C ASN A 120 8.87 10.85 0.00
N LEU A 121 9.03 9.93 0.94
CA LEU A 121 9.75 10.15 2.19
C LEU A 121 11.23 9.83 1.98
N PHE A 122 12.08 10.78 2.34
CA PHE A 122 13.52 10.64 2.41
C PHE A 122 13.96 10.76 3.86
N ILE A 123 14.83 9.85 4.30
CA ILE A 123 15.50 9.93 5.60
C ILE A 123 16.99 9.77 5.34
N GLY A 124 17.78 10.78 5.74
CA GLY A 124 19.22 10.83 5.45
C GLY A 124 19.53 10.72 3.95
N GLY A 125 18.70 11.35 3.11
CA GLY A 125 18.82 11.31 1.64
C GLY A 125 18.38 9.99 0.99
N LYS A 126 18.00 8.96 1.76
CA LYS A 126 17.51 7.69 1.22
C LYS A 126 15.99 7.69 1.13
N ARG A 127 15.46 7.37 -0.06
CA ARG A 127 14.03 7.11 -0.25
C ARG A 127 13.59 5.91 0.58
N ILE A 128 12.54 6.09 1.37
CA ILE A 128 11.98 5.07 2.25
C ILE A 128 10.84 4.32 1.56
N ASN A 129 9.84 5.02 1.05
CA ASN A 129 8.71 4.36 0.41
C ASN A 129 9.09 3.76 -0.95
N LYS A 130 8.47 2.65 -1.33
CA LYS A 130 8.69 2.00 -2.62
C LYS A 130 8.14 2.80 -3.80
N GLU A 131 8.65 2.48 -4.98
CA GLU A 131 8.04 2.89 -6.26
C GLU A 131 6.59 2.41 -6.37
N GLY A 132 5.75 3.22 -7.01
CA GLY A 132 4.31 2.96 -7.09
C GLY A 132 3.51 3.39 -5.85
N TYR A 133 4.15 3.95 -4.83
CA TYR A 133 3.48 4.54 -3.66
C TYR A 133 3.77 6.02 -3.54
N SER A 134 2.78 6.75 -3.03
CA SER A 134 2.83 8.19 -2.80
C SER A 134 2.44 8.51 -1.36
N LEU A 135 3.10 9.51 -0.79
CA LEU A 135 2.82 10.07 0.52
C LEU A 135 2.06 11.40 0.43
N LYS A 136 1.35 11.62 -0.68
CA LYS A 136 0.61 12.86 -0.92
C LYS A 136 -0.27 13.20 0.28
N GLY A 137 -0.16 14.44 0.74
CA GLY A 137 -0.93 14.93 1.88
C GLY A 137 -0.36 14.58 3.25
N SER A 138 0.77 13.86 3.34
CA SER A 138 1.48 13.63 4.60
C SER A 138 2.17 14.90 5.10
N TYR A 139 2.17 15.11 6.41
CA TYR A 139 2.85 16.24 7.06
C TYR A 139 3.13 15.97 8.53
N PHE A 140 4.03 16.77 9.09
CA PHE A 140 4.37 16.81 10.51
C PHE A 140 3.99 18.15 11.13
N TRP A 141 3.88 18.17 12.44
CA TRP A 141 3.72 19.40 13.22
C TRP A 141 4.27 19.20 14.62
N ILE A 142 4.61 20.31 15.27
CA ILE A 142 5.02 20.29 16.68
C ILE A 142 3.85 20.81 17.50
N GLY A 143 3.42 20.01 18.48
CA GLY A 143 2.30 20.38 19.36
C GLY A 143 2.47 19.73 20.73
N ASP A 144 2.26 20.51 21.79
CA ASP A 144 2.35 20.05 23.18
C ASP A 144 3.73 19.50 23.57
N GLY A 145 4.81 19.98 22.93
CA GLY A 145 6.17 19.46 23.14
C GLY A 145 6.44 18.11 22.47
N GLU A 146 5.53 17.64 21.62
CA GLU A 146 5.70 16.41 20.84
C GLU A 146 5.81 16.73 19.34
N LEU A 147 6.66 15.96 18.65
CA LEU A 147 6.65 15.86 17.21
C LEU A 147 5.53 14.90 16.80
N LYS A 148 4.52 15.43 16.12
CA LYS A 148 3.37 14.69 15.62
C LYS A 148 3.43 14.59 14.10
N GLY A 149 2.86 13.52 13.55
CA GLY A 149 2.85 13.29 12.11
C GLY A 149 1.58 12.60 11.66
N MET A 150 1.07 13.00 10.49
CA MET A 150 0.02 12.31 9.77
C MET A 150 0.63 11.83 8.46
N ILE A 151 0.74 10.51 8.32
CA ILE A 151 1.28 9.86 7.14
C ILE A 151 0.13 9.24 6.36
N GLN A 152 -0.14 9.79 5.18
CA GLN A 152 -1.02 9.19 4.20
C GLN A 152 -0.17 8.35 3.26
N VAL A 153 -0.55 7.10 3.02
CA VAL A 153 0.09 6.23 2.02
C VAL A 153 -0.97 5.81 1.02
N GLU A 154 -0.67 6.01 -0.26
CA GLU A 154 -1.53 5.59 -1.38
C GLU A 154 -0.73 4.80 -2.40
N LYS A 155 -1.38 3.83 -3.07
CA LYS A 155 -0.79 3.11 -4.20
C LYS A 155 -1.22 3.81 -5.49
N ILE A 156 -0.25 4.32 -6.25
CA ILE A 156 -0.47 5.06 -7.49
C ILE A 156 -1.17 4.16 -8.51
N GLY A 157 -2.23 4.66 -9.14
CA GLY A 157 -3.01 3.91 -10.14
C GLY A 157 -3.88 2.79 -9.57
N SER A 158 -4.00 2.67 -8.24
CA SER A 158 -4.87 1.69 -7.58
C SER A 158 -6.21 2.32 -7.16
N LEU A 159 -7.26 1.50 -7.10
CA LEU A 159 -8.54 1.85 -6.47
C LEU A 159 -8.55 1.58 -4.95
N ALA A 160 -7.46 1.04 -4.40
CA ALA A 160 -7.29 0.85 -2.97
C ALA A 160 -7.38 2.20 -2.24
N LYS A 161 -8.09 2.23 -1.11
CA LYS A 161 -8.22 3.45 -0.32
C LYS A 161 -6.88 3.78 0.34
N PRO A 162 -6.49 5.07 0.42
CA PRO A 162 -5.29 5.46 1.15
C PRO A 162 -5.39 5.05 2.62
N LEU A 163 -4.25 4.68 3.19
CA LEU A 163 -4.11 4.41 4.61
C LEU A 163 -3.50 5.61 5.32
N TYR A 164 -3.99 5.87 6.52
CA TYR A 164 -3.54 6.98 7.35
C TYR A 164 -2.92 6.43 8.64
N VAL A 165 -1.76 6.95 8.99
CA VAL A 165 -1.08 6.65 10.25
C VAL A 165 -0.77 7.94 10.97
N TYR A 166 -1.02 7.93 12.28
CA TYR A 166 -0.65 8.99 13.18
C TYR A 166 0.54 8.57 14.02
N LEU A 167 1.50 9.49 14.14
CA LEU A 167 2.73 9.32 14.92
C LEU A 167 2.75 10.42 15.97
N SER A 168 3.23 10.10 17.17
CA SER A 168 3.58 11.10 18.19
C SER A 168 4.85 10.67 18.90
N HIS A 169 5.83 11.55 18.98
CA HIS A 169 7.09 11.35 19.68
C HIS A 169 7.39 12.56 20.56
N PRO A 170 7.65 12.39 21.86
CA PRO A 170 8.02 13.50 22.73
C PRO A 170 9.39 14.06 22.32
N ILE A 171 9.51 15.38 22.29
CA ILE A 171 10.78 16.07 22.07
C ILE A 171 11.37 16.33 23.46
N SER A 172 12.39 15.55 23.85
CA SER A 172 13.03 15.70 25.16
C SER A 172 14.03 16.86 25.09
N GLY A 173 13.60 18.03 25.56
CA GLY A 173 14.44 19.25 25.62
C GLY A 173 15.57 19.20 26.63
#